data_AF-A0A662HVD5-F1
#
_entry.id   AF-A0A662HVD5-F1
#
_cell.length_a   1.000
_cell.length_b   1.000
_cell.length_c   1.000
_cell.angle_alpha   90.00
_cell.angle_beta   90.00
_cell.angle_gamma   90.00
#
_symmetry.space_group_name_H-M   'P 1'
#
loop_
_entity.id
_entity.type
_entity.pdbx_description
1 polymer ?
#
loop_
_entity_poly.entity_id
_entity_poly.type
_entity_poly.pdbx_seq_one_letter_code
_entity_poly.pdbx_strand_id
1 'polypeptide(L)'
;MSKIAILQLIILASILLAVKVQAQPSQKPPIVTREEWGASPPRCQYARNPYINAITIHHTATSNTYSDAKEVVRSIQRFHQEERGWCDIGYHYLIDREGVIYEGRPLWAVGAHVKNHNKGNIGIALIGNYEEASPTPEQLKALTALISWLVYKYKIPLSNIKGHRDYAETLCPGKHLYALLSYIRRKVGSETYGFGDGYAVAAWWAVYSDQWSTNRDEWEKQVEEALAFLKEIGVDAVFFMAKDPWGYVYYNSSIAPLNPKYSWDLLKIVVEKAKKYNISVHAYINVYAEGESKPSPYLQKHLEWALRDEEGNPIGWVDPSSGQYKERILKIIEEILENYD
;
A
#
# COMPACT_ATOMS: atom_id res chain seq x y z
N MET A 1 6.44 -21.02 -39.48
CA MET A 1 6.45 -20.96 -38.01
C MET A 1 7.85 -20.55 -37.54
N SER A 2 8.10 -19.25 -37.37
CA SER A 2 9.40 -18.74 -36.97
C SER A 2 9.56 -18.81 -35.44
N LYS A 3 10.75 -19.24 -35.01
CA LYS A 3 11.14 -19.53 -33.61
C LYS A 3 11.23 -18.29 -32.70
N ILE A 4 10.52 -17.21 -33.01
CA ILE A 4 10.53 -15.94 -32.24
C ILE A 4 9.21 -15.73 -31.47
N ALA A 5 8.11 -16.38 -31.86
CA ALA A 5 6.81 -16.23 -31.17
C ALA A 5 6.63 -17.15 -29.93
N ILE A 6 7.48 -18.16 -29.74
CA ILE A 6 7.39 -19.08 -28.58
C ILE A 6 8.17 -18.53 -27.36
N LEU A 7 9.02 -17.52 -27.55
CA LEU A 7 9.82 -16.94 -26.48
C LEU A 7 9.14 -15.78 -25.73
N GLN A 8 8.01 -15.26 -26.24
CA GLN A 8 7.23 -14.23 -25.54
C GLN A 8 6.02 -14.79 -24.75
N LEU A 9 5.56 -16.00 -25.06
CA LEU A 9 4.47 -16.64 -24.30
C LEU A 9 4.92 -17.42 -23.04
N ILE A 10 6.20 -17.76 -22.93
CA ILE A 10 6.74 -18.44 -21.73
C ILE A 10 7.16 -17.42 -20.64
N ILE A 11 7.25 -16.13 -20.97
CA ILE A 11 7.60 -15.08 -20.01
C ILE A 11 6.38 -14.53 -19.25
N LEU A 12 5.14 -14.71 -19.74
CA LEU A 12 3.94 -14.32 -18.97
C LEU A 12 3.30 -15.45 -18.14
N ALA A 13 3.48 -16.72 -18.52
CA ALA A 13 2.89 -17.87 -17.80
C ALA A 13 3.74 -18.38 -16.62
N SER A 14 4.85 -17.69 -16.29
CA SER A 14 5.78 -18.06 -15.21
C SER A 14 5.67 -17.18 -13.96
N ILE A 15 4.74 -16.22 -13.89
CA ILE A 15 4.38 -15.55 -12.62
C ILE A 15 3.18 -16.28 -12.02
N LEU A 16 3.30 -17.60 -11.91
CA LEU A 16 2.46 -18.39 -11.04
C LEU A 16 3.09 -18.30 -9.66
N LEU A 17 2.80 -17.22 -8.97
CA LEU A 17 2.87 -17.15 -7.54
C LEU A 17 1.71 -16.21 -7.19
N ALA A 18 0.96 -16.51 -6.13
CA ALA A 18 0.36 -15.43 -5.34
C ALA A 18 1.34 -14.26 -5.38
N VAL A 19 0.89 -13.03 -5.63
CA VAL A 19 1.74 -11.90 -5.24
C VAL A 19 1.81 -11.99 -3.71
N LYS A 20 2.65 -12.90 -3.19
CA LYS A 20 3.48 -12.63 -2.05
C LYS A 20 4.17 -11.37 -2.49
N VAL A 21 3.56 -10.29 -2.06
CA VAL A 21 4.06 -8.95 -2.05
C VAL A 21 5.47 -9.06 -1.48
N GLN A 22 6.43 -9.33 -2.36
CA GLN A 22 7.77 -9.72 -1.95
C GLN A 22 8.48 -8.41 -1.68
N ALA A 23 8.80 -8.18 -0.41
CA ALA A 23 9.53 -7.00 -0.03
C ALA A 23 10.79 -6.88 -0.91
N GLN A 24 10.97 -5.75 -1.57
CA GLN A 24 12.16 -5.39 -2.30
C GLN A 24 13.17 -4.78 -1.33
N PRO A 25 14.47 -5.10 -1.46
CA PRO A 25 15.49 -4.51 -0.61
C PRO A 25 15.53 -3.00 -0.81
N SER A 26 15.05 -2.27 0.20
CA SER A 26 15.29 -0.84 0.30
C SER A 26 16.74 -0.61 0.74
N GLN A 27 17.43 0.31 0.07
CA GLN A 27 18.80 0.68 0.45
C GLN A 27 18.76 1.38 1.81
N LYS A 28 19.70 1.02 2.70
CA LYS A 28 19.87 1.75 3.96
C LYS A 28 20.17 3.21 3.63
N PRO A 29 19.35 4.18 4.07
CA PRO A 29 19.65 5.58 3.81
C PRO A 29 20.93 6.00 4.53
N PRO A 30 21.59 7.09 4.10
CA PRO A 30 22.72 7.65 4.83
C PRO A 30 22.25 8.07 6.24
N ILE A 31 23.05 7.73 7.26
CA ILE A 31 22.75 8.03 8.66
C ILE A 31 24.00 8.65 9.27
N VAL A 32 23.84 9.85 9.83
CA VAL A 32 24.86 10.50 10.65
C VAL A 32 24.99 9.72 11.95
N THR A 33 26.14 9.08 12.11
CA THR A 33 26.48 8.25 13.26
C THR A 33 26.60 9.09 14.53
N ARG A 34 26.53 8.40 15.67
CA ARG A 34 26.75 9.01 16.99
C ARG A 34 28.05 9.82 17.09
N GLU A 35 29.13 9.31 16.50
CA GLU A 35 30.42 10.01 16.48
C GLU A 35 30.33 11.31 15.67
N GLU A 36 29.74 11.26 14.48
CA GLU A 36 29.66 12.40 13.55
C GLU A 36 28.80 13.57 14.06
N TRP A 37 27.79 13.32 14.90
CA TRP A 37 27.02 14.39 15.55
C TRP A 37 27.53 14.78 16.94
N GLY A 38 28.53 14.07 17.47
CA GLY A 38 29.17 14.37 18.75
C GLY A 38 28.36 13.89 19.96
N ALA A 39 27.90 12.64 19.92
CA ALA A 39 27.14 12.03 21.00
C ALA A 39 27.95 11.85 22.28
N SER A 40 27.37 12.25 23.41
CA SER A 40 27.86 11.82 24.72
C SER A 40 27.72 10.29 24.88
N PRO A 41 28.58 9.65 25.68
CA PRO A 41 28.42 8.24 26.00
C PRO A 41 27.12 8.00 26.81
N PRO A 42 26.54 6.79 26.76
CA PRO A 42 25.43 6.45 27.63
C PRO A 42 25.87 6.47 29.11
N ARG A 43 24.97 6.90 29.99
CA ARG A 43 25.17 6.96 31.46
C ARG A 43 24.97 5.62 32.16
N CYS A 44 24.57 4.59 31.42
CA CYS A 44 24.30 3.26 31.96
C CYS A 44 24.49 2.18 30.88
N GLN A 45 24.43 0.91 31.26
CA GLN A 45 24.36 -0.18 30.29
C GLN A 45 22.95 -0.29 29.70
N TYR A 46 22.85 -0.41 28.37
CA TYR A 46 21.56 -0.59 27.72
C TYR A 46 20.96 -1.97 28.01
N ALA A 47 19.65 -2.00 28.22
CA ALA A 47 18.88 -3.24 28.13
C ALA A 47 18.84 -3.75 26.69
N ARG A 48 18.98 -5.07 26.51
CA ARG A 48 18.94 -5.72 25.19
C ARG A 48 17.52 -5.71 24.62
N ASN A 49 17.39 -5.39 23.34
CA ASN A 49 16.19 -5.51 22.54
C ASN A 49 16.27 -6.78 21.68
N PRO A 50 15.61 -7.88 22.08
CA PRO A 50 15.82 -9.20 21.46
C PRO A 50 15.11 -9.37 20.11
N TYR A 51 14.11 -8.54 19.82
CA TYR A 51 13.36 -8.55 18.57
C TYR A 51 12.96 -7.12 18.19
N ILE A 52 12.52 -6.93 16.96
CA ILE A 52 11.95 -5.68 16.45
C ILE A 52 10.70 -6.04 15.66
N ASN A 53 9.57 -5.42 15.98
CA ASN A 53 8.30 -5.67 15.32
C ASN A 53 7.38 -4.44 15.22
N ALA A 54 7.83 -3.27 15.68
CA ALA A 54 7.06 -2.03 15.65
C ALA A 54 7.95 -0.81 15.43
N ILE A 55 7.37 0.24 14.87
CA ILE A 55 7.97 1.57 14.71
C ILE A 55 6.99 2.58 15.29
N THR A 56 7.48 3.48 16.15
CA THR A 56 6.71 4.63 16.63
C THR A 56 7.32 5.92 16.11
N ILE A 57 6.50 6.72 15.43
CA ILE A 57 6.85 8.05 14.94
C ILE A 57 6.52 9.07 16.02
N HIS A 58 7.50 9.93 16.30
CA HIS A 58 7.44 11.02 17.27
C HIS A 58 7.72 12.36 16.60
N HIS A 59 7.36 13.44 17.27
CA HIS A 59 8.02 14.73 17.12
C HIS A 59 8.88 14.99 18.36
N THR A 60 9.85 15.89 18.27
CA THR A 60 10.65 16.29 19.44
C THR A 60 9.96 17.38 20.25
N ALA A 61 8.95 18.05 19.69
CA ALA A 61 8.31 19.25 20.23
C ALA A 61 9.30 20.40 20.47
N THR A 62 10.44 20.39 19.77
CA THR A 62 11.40 21.51 19.75
C THR A 62 10.99 22.53 18.69
N SER A 63 11.69 23.68 18.66
CA SER A 63 11.50 24.67 17.60
C SER A 63 11.64 24.05 16.20
N ASN A 64 10.80 24.51 15.27
CA ASN A 64 10.93 24.23 13.83
C ASN A 64 12.01 25.11 13.17
N THR A 65 12.56 26.07 13.90
CA THR A 65 13.66 26.93 13.47
C THR A 65 14.90 26.65 14.30
N TYR A 66 16.00 26.35 13.61
CA TYR A 66 17.34 26.18 14.17
C TYR A 66 18.37 26.38 13.05
N SER A 67 19.61 26.69 13.44
CA SER A 67 20.75 26.84 12.54
C SER A 67 21.65 25.60 12.49
N ASP A 68 21.68 24.80 13.57
CA ASP A 68 22.48 23.57 13.66
C ASP A 68 21.62 22.42 14.23
N ALA A 69 21.26 21.47 13.36
CA ALA A 69 20.52 20.27 13.74
C ALA A 69 21.31 19.36 14.69
N LYS A 70 22.64 19.26 14.56
CA LYS A 70 23.47 18.44 15.45
C LYS A 70 23.40 18.98 16.87
N GLU A 71 23.38 20.29 17.05
CA GLU A 71 23.21 20.89 18.38
C GLU A 71 21.82 20.61 18.95
N VAL A 72 20.77 20.62 18.13
CA VAL A 72 19.43 20.22 18.59
C VAL A 72 19.44 18.75 19.07
N VAL A 73 20.05 17.84 18.31
CA VAL A 73 20.19 16.42 18.73
C VAL A 73 20.97 16.29 20.04
N ARG A 74 22.10 16.99 20.19
CA ARG A 74 22.88 17.02 21.44
C ARG A 74 22.07 17.58 22.61
N SER A 75 21.29 18.64 22.39
CA SER A 75 20.41 19.21 23.41
C SER A 75 19.33 18.23 23.88
N ILE A 76 18.74 17.46 22.97
CA ILE A 76 17.77 16.41 23.29
C ILE A 76 18.43 15.28 24.07
N GLN A 77 19.64 14.86 23.69
CA GLN A 77 20.41 13.87 24.47
C GLN A 77 20.69 14.37 25.88
N ARG A 78 21.18 15.61 26.02
CA ARG A 78 21.48 16.25 27.30
C ARG A 78 20.25 16.33 28.18
N PHE A 79 19.12 16.83 27.66
CA PHE A 79 17.84 16.88 28.38
C PHE A 79 17.40 15.49 28.88
N HIS A 80 17.49 14.48 28.02
CA HIS A 80 17.15 13.10 28.41
C HIS A 80 18.06 12.55 29.50
N GLN A 81 19.37 12.82 29.44
CA GLN A 81 20.34 12.30 30.39
C GLN A 81 20.39 13.07 31.71
N GLU A 82 20.31 14.40 31.67
CA GLU A 82 20.51 15.29 32.81
C GLU A 82 19.21 15.60 33.53
N GLU A 83 18.17 15.95 32.79
CA GLU A 83 16.91 16.38 33.39
C GLU A 83 15.97 15.20 33.63
N ARG A 84 15.96 14.21 32.72
CA ARG A 84 15.12 13.00 32.89
C ARG A 84 15.84 11.81 33.53
N GLY A 85 17.15 11.90 33.72
CA GLY A 85 17.96 10.82 34.31
C GLY A 85 17.99 9.54 33.46
N TRP A 86 17.72 9.63 32.16
CA TRP A 86 17.74 8.47 31.29
C TRP A 86 19.17 8.06 30.94
N CYS A 87 19.33 6.79 30.58
CA CYS A 87 20.61 6.24 30.14
C CYS A 87 21.23 7.04 28.98
N ASP A 88 20.39 7.48 28.03
CA ASP A 88 20.77 8.14 26.79
C ASP A 88 19.52 8.74 26.12
N ILE A 89 19.70 9.41 24.98
CA ILE A 89 18.62 9.87 24.09
C ILE A 89 17.55 8.78 23.90
N GLY A 90 16.27 9.10 24.03
CA GLY A 90 15.21 8.07 24.09
C GLY A 90 14.92 7.36 22.75
N TYR A 91 15.23 8.00 21.62
CA TYR A 91 14.89 7.54 20.28
C TYR A 91 16.03 6.72 19.65
N HIS A 92 15.72 5.91 18.65
CA HIS A 92 16.74 5.20 17.86
C HIS A 92 17.20 6.04 16.66
N TYR A 93 16.31 6.88 16.12
CA TYR A 93 16.64 7.81 15.04
C TYR A 93 15.97 9.17 15.26
N LEU A 94 16.62 10.21 14.77
CA LEU A 94 16.06 11.56 14.65
C LEU A 94 16.21 12.06 13.22
N ILE A 95 15.29 12.91 12.76
CA ILE A 95 15.31 13.45 11.38
C ILE A 95 15.12 14.96 11.40
N ASP A 96 16.09 15.72 10.90
CA ASP A 96 16.01 17.18 10.79
C ASP A 96 15.16 17.64 9.60
N ARG A 97 14.88 18.94 9.49
CA ARG A 97 14.00 19.53 8.46
C ARG A 97 14.56 19.40 7.04
N GLU A 98 15.86 19.17 6.90
CA GLU A 98 16.56 18.90 5.64
C GLU A 98 16.57 17.40 5.27
N GLY A 99 16.01 16.53 6.11
CA GLY A 99 15.92 15.09 5.88
C GLY A 99 17.17 14.32 6.28
N VAL A 100 18.10 14.92 7.03
CA VAL A 100 19.27 14.22 7.58
C VAL A 100 18.84 13.33 8.73
N ILE A 101 19.23 12.05 8.66
CA ILE A 101 18.90 11.05 9.68
C ILE A 101 20.08 10.93 10.65
N TYR A 102 19.81 11.08 11.94
CA TYR A 102 20.78 10.94 13.02
C TYR A 102 20.56 9.65 13.80
N GLU A 103 21.65 8.94 14.08
CA GLU A 103 21.64 7.76 14.94
C GLU A 103 21.47 8.13 16.41
N GLY A 104 20.41 7.64 17.05
CA GLY A 104 20.17 7.74 18.49
C GLY A 104 20.71 6.51 19.23
N ARG A 105 19.84 5.82 19.97
CA ARG A 105 20.18 4.51 20.56
C ARG A 105 20.40 3.47 19.48
N PRO A 106 21.37 2.54 19.67
CA PRO A 106 21.55 1.45 18.74
C PRO A 106 20.32 0.54 18.74
N LEU A 107 19.95 -0.02 17.59
CA LEU A 107 18.73 -0.83 17.42
C LEU A 107 18.66 -2.08 18.31
N TRP A 108 19.81 -2.59 18.76
CA TRP A 108 19.86 -3.71 19.69
C TRP A 108 19.58 -3.32 21.14
N ALA A 109 19.51 -2.03 21.46
CA ALA A 109 19.14 -1.51 22.77
C ALA A 109 17.65 -1.17 22.82
N VAL A 110 17.03 -1.31 24.00
CA VAL A 110 15.66 -0.87 24.22
C VAL A 110 15.60 0.66 24.27
N GLY A 111 14.65 1.25 23.55
CA GLY A 111 14.38 2.68 23.54
C GLY A 111 13.85 3.22 24.88
N ALA A 112 13.66 4.54 24.96
CA ALA A 112 12.98 5.21 26.08
C ALA A 112 12.01 6.28 25.54
N HIS A 113 11.16 5.92 24.57
CA HIS A 113 10.33 6.85 23.82
C HIS A 113 8.82 6.62 24.02
N VAL A 114 8.36 5.38 24.27
CA VAL A 114 6.97 5.07 24.67
C VAL A 114 6.99 4.23 25.95
N LYS A 115 6.51 4.79 27.06
CA LYS A 115 6.43 4.09 28.35
C LYS A 115 5.66 2.76 28.17
N ASN A 116 6.19 1.67 28.72
CA ASN A 116 5.66 0.30 28.63
C ASN A 116 5.61 -0.34 27.22
N HIS A 117 6.02 0.37 26.16
CA HIS A 117 6.00 -0.15 24.78
C HIS A 117 7.36 -0.03 24.06
N ASN A 118 8.47 0.17 24.79
CA ASN A 118 9.80 0.35 24.20
C ASN A 118 10.43 -0.94 23.65
N LYS A 119 10.19 -2.09 24.28
CA LYS A 119 10.75 -3.38 23.85
C LYS A 119 10.12 -3.80 22.52
N GLY A 120 10.93 -4.14 21.52
CA GLY A 120 10.45 -4.44 20.17
C GLY A 120 10.17 -3.24 19.27
N ASN A 121 10.29 -2.01 19.80
CA ASN A 121 9.73 -0.81 19.17
C ASN A 121 10.80 0.25 18.85
N ILE A 122 10.99 0.52 17.56
CA ILE A 122 11.91 1.54 17.07
C ILE A 122 11.23 2.91 17.14
N GLY A 123 11.70 3.78 18.04
CA GLY A 123 11.33 5.19 18.06
C GLY A 123 12.11 6.02 17.03
N ILE A 124 11.39 6.72 16.15
CA ILE A 124 11.93 7.69 15.19
C ILE A 124 11.29 9.05 15.50
N ALA A 125 12.09 10.08 15.76
CA ALA A 125 11.59 11.42 16.07
C ALA A 125 11.93 12.44 14.97
N LEU A 126 10.92 13.13 14.44
CA LEU A 126 11.16 14.28 13.57
C LEU A 126 11.44 15.51 14.45
N ILE A 127 12.54 16.20 14.17
CA ILE A 127 12.96 17.40 14.90
C ILE A 127 12.04 18.55 14.53
N GLY A 128 11.24 19.00 15.49
CA GLY A 128 10.26 20.07 15.32
C GLY A 128 9.01 19.89 16.16
N ASN A 129 8.08 20.83 16.00
CA ASN A 129 6.76 20.81 16.62
C ASN A 129 5.66 20.77 15.55
N TYR A 130 5.18 19.56 15.26
CA TYR A 130 4.08 19.36 14.30
C TYR A 130 2.68 19.42 14.90
N GLU A 131 2.54 19.95 16.11
CA GLU A 131 1.25 20.50 16.54
C GLU A 131 0.99 21.87 15.90
N GLU A 132 2.07 22.57 15.52
CA GLU A 132 2.03 23.96 15.01
C GLU A 132 2.36 24.07 13.52
N ALA A 133 3.07 23.11 12.95
CA ALA A 133 3.50 23.12 11.54
C ALA A 133 3.37 21.74 10.89
N SER A 134 3.45 21.68 9.56
CA SER A 134 3.58 20.41 8.84
C SER A 134 5.06 20.02 8.67
N PRO A 135 5.40 18.72 8.68
CA PRO A 135 6.73 18.24 8.31
C PRO A 135 7.15 18.70 6.91
N THR A 136 8.44 18.91 6.69
CA THR A 136 8.95 19.24 5.35
C THR A 136 8.86 18.03 4.41
N PRO A 137 8.79 18.24 3.09
CA PRO A 137 8.88 17.16 2.11
C PRO A 137 10.15 16.32 2.26
N GLU A 138 11.29 16.94 2.59
CA GLU A 138 12.57 16.30 2.81
C GLU A 138 12.52 15.37 4.03
N GLN A 139 11.90 15.82 5.13
CA GLN A 139 11.64 14.99 6.31
C GLN A 139 10.80 13.77 5.99
N LEU A 140 9.69 13.96 5.27
CA LEU A 140 8.80 12.86 4.92
C LEU A 140 9.47 11.86 3.98
N LYS A 141 10.30 12.33 3.04
CA LYS A 141 11.09 11.49 2.15
C LYS A 141 12.11 10.65 2.93
N ALA A 142 12.88 11.27 3.83
CA ALA A 142 13.85 10.58 4.66
C ALA A 142 13.20 9.59 5.63
N LEU A 143 12.07 9.98 6.25
CA LEU A 143 11.28 9.13 7.12
C LEU A 143 10.77 7.89 6.37
N THR A 144 10.19 8.08 5.19
CA THR A 144 9.70 6.98 4.35
C THR A 144 10.85 6.02 4.01
N ALA A 145 11.96 6.52 3.47
CA ALA A 145 13.11 5.69 3.08
C ALA A 145 13.68 4.90 4.28
N LEU A 146 13.80 5.55 5.45
CA LEU A 146 14.26 4.91 6.68
C LEU A 146 13.30 3.80 7.13
N ILE A 147 12.00 4.08 7.17
CA ILE A 147 11.00 3.10 7.59
C ILE A 147 10.94 1.94 6.58
N SER A 148 10.99 2.19 5.27
CA SER A 148 11.02 1.16 4.23
C SER A 148 12.19 0.20 4.42
N TRP A 149 13.40 0.71 4.67
CA TRP A 149 14.56 -0.12 4.98
C TRP A 149 14.36 -0.96 6.25
N LEU A 150 13.81 -0.37 7.32
CA LEU A 150 13.55 -1.07 8.58
C LEU A 150 12.46 -2.14 8.44
N VAL A 151 11.37 -1.84 7.74
CA VAL A 151 10.28 -2.77 7.43
C VAL A 151 10.82 -3.96 6.64
N TYR A 152 11.60 -3.69 5.58
CA TYR A 152 12.22 -4.75 4.79
C TYR A 152 13.12 -5.64 5.65
N LYS A 153 13.98 -5.04 6.47
CA LYS A 153 15.01 -5.72 7.26
C LYS A 153 14.44 -6.55 8.41
N TYR A 154 13.43 -6.02 9.11
CA TYR A 154 12.88 -6.63 10.33
C TYR A 154 11.49 -7.24 10.14
N LYS A 155 10.93 -7.19 8.93
CA LYS A 155 9.59 -7.72 8.60
C LYS A 155 8.49 -7.14 9.48
N ILE A 156 8.56 -5.83 9.70
CA ILE A 156 7.62 -5.08 10.54
C ILE A 156 6.29 -4.92 9.79
N PRO A 157 5.14 -5.34 10.35
CA PRO A 157 3.84 -5.08 9.72
C PRO A 157 3.57 -3.58 9.55
N LEU A 158 2.95 -3.16 8.43
CA LEU A 158 2.67 -1.74 8.19
C LEU A 158 1.71 -1.14 9.24
N SER A 159 0.76 -1.93 9.77
CA SER A 159 -0.09 -1.56 10.92
C SER A 159 0.69 -1.25 12.20
N ASN A 160 1.90 -1.77 12.33
CA ASN A 160 2.75 -1.53 13.49
C ASN A 160 3.63 -0.28 13.34
N ILE A 161 3.42 0.53 12.29
CA ILE A 161 3.95 1.88 12.16
C ILE A 161 2.91 2.84 12.78
N LYS A 162 3.16 3.33 13.99
CA LYS A 162 2.19 4.09 14.78
C LYS A 162 2.72 5.45 15.21
N GLY A 163 1.84 6.37 15.57
CA GLY A 163 2.22 7.60 16.29
C GLY A 163 2.29 7.34 17.80
N HIS A 164 3.02 8.17 18.54
CA HIS A 164 3.08 8.03 20.01
C HIS A 164 1.69 8.07 20.66
N ARG A 165 0.79 8.94 20.19
CA ARG A 165 -0.59 9.02 20.67
C ARG A 165 -1.44 7.76 20.46
N ASP A 166 -0.99 6.80 19.65
CA ASP A 166 -1.66 5.49 19.53
C ASP A 166 -1.43 4.60 20.77
N TYR A 167 -0.51 4.98 21.66
CA TYR A 167 -0.13 4.22 22.86
C TYR A 167 -0.40 4.96 24.17
N ALA A 168 -0.56 6.29 24.14
CA ALA A 168 -0.64 7.11 25.34
C ALA A 168 -1.40 8.42 25.08
N GLU A 169 -1.90 9.03 26.14
CA GLU A 169 -2.48 10.38 26.10
C GLU A 169 -1.36 11.42 25.95
N THR A 170 -1.06 11.79 24.70
CA THR A 170 -0.02 12.77 24.37
C THR A 170 -0.38 13.50 23.08
N LEU A 171 0.11 14.73 22.91
CA LEU A 171 0.05 15.43 21.63
C LEU A 171 1.03 14.87 20.61
N CYS A 172 2.06 14.11 21.00
CA CYS A 172 3.03 13.54 20.06
C CYS A 172 2.35 12.53 19.09
N PRO A 173 2.62 12.56 17.77
CA PRO A 173 3.66 13.30 17.04
C PRO A 173 3.23 14.69 16.51
N GLY A 174 2.17 15.28 17.06
CA GLY A 174 1.54 16.53 16.59
C GLY A 174 0.46 16.26 15.55
N LYS A 175 -0.60 17.08 15.53
CA LYS A 175 -1.76 16.85 14.66
C LYS A 175 -1.42 16.78 13.16
N HIS A 176 -0.46 17.57 12.68
CA HIS A 176 -0.11 17.63 11.27
C HIS A 176 0.66 16.39 10.83
N LEU A 177 1.64 15.93 11.63
CA LEU A 177 2.37 14.70 11.34
C LEU A 177 1.50 13.45 11.56
N TYR A 178 0.64 13.46 12.58
CA TYR A 178 -0.27 12.34 12.85
C TYR A 178 -1.26 12.10 11.70
N ALA A 179 -1.80 13.17 11.10
CA ALA A 179 -2.69 13.08 9.94
C ALA A 179 -2.01 12.42 8.72
N LEU A 180 -0.67 12.44 8.65
CA LEU A 180 0.11 11.85 7.57
C LEU A 180 0.47 10.38 7.79
N LEU A 181 0.12 9.75 8.93
CA LEU A 181 0.51 8.35 9.20
C LEU A 181 0.01 7.38 8.13
N SER A 182 -1.23 7.53 7.67
CA SER A 182 -1.77 6.71 6.58
C SER A 182 -1.00 6.92 5.27
N TYR A 183 -0.62 8.16 4.96
CA TYR A 183 0.21 8.48 3.81
C TYR A 183 1.61 7.85 3.92
N ILE A 184 2.23 7.93 5.09
CA ILE A 184 3.54 7.34 5.35
C ILE A 184 3.48 5.81 5.20
N ARG A 185 2.50 5.14 5.81
CA ARG A 185 2.31 3.68 5.65
C ARG A 185 2.14 3.29 4.18
N ARG A 186 1.40 4.07 3.39
CA ARG A 186 1.26 3.85 1.94
C ARG A 186 2.58 3.97 1.22
N LYS A 187 3.32 5.07 1.42
CA LYS A 187 4.61 5.30 0.74
C LYS A 187 5.66 4.26 1.14
N VAL A 188 5.70 3.88 2.41
CA VAL A 188 6.54 2.77 2.89
C VAL A 188 6.12 1.46 2.23
N GLY A 189 4.82 1.19 2.13
CA GLY A 189 4.31 0.04 1.42
C GLY A 189 4.73 0.04 -0.05
N SER A 190 4.60 1.17 -0.73
CA SER A 190 5.04 1.39 -2.11
C SER A 190 6.52 1.08 -2.29
N GLU A 191 7.39 1.72 -1.52
CA GLU A 191 8.84 1.53 -1.62
C GLU A 191 9.30 0.14 -1.21
N THR A 192 8.66 -0.44 -0.18
CA THR A 192 9.07 -1.76 0.33
C THR A 192 8.56 -2.89 -0.54
N TYR A 193 7.39 -2.75 -1.15
CA TYR A 193 6.70 -3.86 -1.79
C TYR A 193 6.38 -3.66 -3.27
N GLY A 194 6.67 -2.48 -3.83
CA GLY A 194 6.49 -2.18 -5.25
C GLY A 194 5.06 -1.78 -5.65
N PHE A 195 4.21 -1.38 -4.71
CA PHE A 195 2.90 -0.81 -5.03
C PHE A 195 3.09 0.63 -5.52
N GLY A 196 2.92 0.93 -6.81
CA GLY A 196 3.23 2.25 -7.37
C GLY A 196 2.70 3.47 -6.59
N ASP A 197 3.35 4.62 -6.81
CA ASP A 197 3.20 5.84 -6.00
C ASP A 197 1.90 6.66 -6.21
N GLY A 198 1.02 6.20 -7.10
CA GLY A 198 -0.25 6.82 -7.44
C GLY A 198 -1.43 6.12 -6.77
N TYR A 199 -2.36 6.91 -6.23
CA TYR A 199 -3.65 6.41 -5.75
C TYR A 199 -4.39 5.62 -6.85
N ALA A 200 -5.18 4.65 -6.39
CA ALA A 200 -6.27 4.03 -7.13
C ALA A 200 -5.91 3.07 -8.27
N VAL A 201 -5.12 2.02 -7.99
CA VAL A 201 -5.44 0.73 -8.63
C VAL A 201 -5.02 -0.44 -7.74
N ALA A 202 -5.96 -0.96 -6.96
CA ALA A 202 -6.12 -2.40 -6.95
C ALA A 202 -6.62 -2.77 -8.36
N ALA A 203 -5.70 -2.79 -9.34
CA ALA A 203 -5.99 -3.17 -10.71
C ALA A 203 -6.39 -4.63 -10.70
N TRP A 204 -7.70 -4.89 -10.85
CA TRP A 204 -8.32 -6.19 -11.09
C TRP A 204 -8.15 -7.30 -10.03
N TRP A 205 -7.05 -7.33 -9.29
CA TRP A 205 -6.57 -8.53 -8.58
C TRP A 205 -6.92 -8.59 -7.09
N ALA A 206 -7.26 -7.47 -6.46
CA ALA A 206 -7.49 -7.45 -5.01
C ALA A 206 -8.86 -8.03 -4.61
N VAL A 207 -9.82 -8.05 -5.53
CA VAL A 207 -11.19 -8.53 -5.28
C VAL A 207 -11.63 -9.65 -6.22
N TYR A 208 -10.73 -10.08 -7.12
CA TYR A 208 -10.94 -11.18 -8.04
C TYR A 208 -9.60 -11.73 -8.53
N SER A 209 -9.48 -13.06 -8.60
CA SER A 209 -8.41 -13.74 -9.34
C SER A 209 -8.95 -15.05 -9.88
N ASP A 210 -8.43 -15.51 -11.02
CA ASP A 210 -8.71 -16.84 -11.55
C ASP A 210 -8.35 -17.96 -10.56
N GLN A 211 -7.52 -17.66 -9.57
CA GLN A 211 -7.11 -18.57 -8.48
C GLN A 211 -8.04 -18.53 -7.26
N TRP A 212 -9.00 -17.61 -7.18
CA TRP A 212 -9.91 -17.52 -6.05
C TRP A 212 -10.91 -18.65 -6.03
N SER A 213 -11.35 -18.99 -4.81
CA SER A 213 -12.19 -20.15 -4.57
C SER A 213 -13.48 -20.14 -5.40
N THR A 214 -13.89 -21.30 -5.87
CA THR A 214 -15.25 -21.52 -6.42
C THR A 214 -16.24 -21.96 -5.34
N ASN A 215 -15.77 -22.12 -4.10
CA ASN A 215 -16.65 -22.22 -2.94
C ASN A 215 -16.98 -20.81 -2.44
N ARG A 216 -18.28 -20.52 -2.35
CA ARG A 216 -18.78 -19.18 -2.01
C ARG A 216 -18.28 -18.68 -0.66
N ASP A 217 -18.36 -19.47 0.40
CA ASP A 217 -18.01 -19.02 1.76
C ASP A 217 -16.52 -18.65 1.85
N GLU A 218 -15.66 -19.47 1.26
CA GLU A 218 -14.22 -19.17 1.21
C GLU A 218 -13.93 -17.94 0.34
N TRP A 219 -14.63 -17.79 -0.79
CA TRP A 219 -14.50 -16.61 -1.64
C TRP A 219 -14.92 -15.32 -0.91
N GLU A 220 -16.04 -15.35 -0.18
CA GLU A 220 -16.51 -14.20 0.61
C GLU A 220 -15.56 -13.82 1.76
N LYS A 221 -14.86 -14.81 2.32
CA LYS A 221 -13.80 -14.59 3.32
C LYS A 221 -12.58 -13.94 2.68
N GLN A 222 -12.15 -14.40 1.51
CA GLN A 222 -11.05 -13.79 0.74
C GLN A 222 -11.33 -12.31 0.42
N VAL A 223 -12.57 -11.96 0.04
CA VAL A 223 -13.00 -10.56 -0.13
C VAL A 223 -12.86 -9.75 1.16
N GLU A 224 -13.32 -10.29 2.28
CA GLU A 224 -13.29 -9.60 3.57
C GLU A 224 -11.85 -9.32 4.02
N GLU A 225 -10.96 -10.31 3.92
CA GLU A 225 -9.54 -10.18 4.25
C GLU A 225 -8.84 -9.15 3.34
N ALA A 226 -9.16 -9.17 2.04
CA ALA A 226 -8.63 -8.19 1.10
C ALA A 226 -9.06 -6.76 1.44
N LEU A 227 -10.36 -6.53 1.70
CA LEU A 227 -10.87 -5.20 2.03
C LEU A 227 -10.33 -4.70 3.38
N ALA A 228 -10.19 -5.57 4.37
CA ALA A 228 -9.59 -5.23 5.66
C ALA A 228 -8.14 -4.77 5.49
N PHE A 229 -7.35 -5.52 4.71
CA PHE A 229 -5.97 -5.14 4.39
C PHE A 229 -5.90 -3.81 3.64
N LEU A 230 -6.73 -3.63 2.60
CA LEU A 230 -6.80 -2.39 1.83
C LEU A 230 -7.12 -1.20 2.73
N LYS A 231 -8.06 -1.36 3.67
CA LYS A 231 -8.40 -0.32 4.64
C LYS A 231 -7.23 -0.01 5.57
N GLU A 232 -6.54 -1.03 6.07
CA GLU A 232 -5.39 -0.89 6.97
C GLU A 232 -4.27 -0.05 6.34
N ILE A 233 -4.01 -0.25 5.05
CA ILE A 233 -3.03 0.52 4.29
C ILE A 233 -3.59 1.84 3.75
N GLY A 234 -4.83 2.20 4.08
CA GLY A 234 -5.43 3.48 3.73
C GLY A 234 -5.83 3.61 2.27
N VAL A 235 -6.21 2.51 1.62
CA VAL A 235 -6.94 2.50 0.34
C VAL A 235 -8.42 2.75 0.62
N ASP A 236 -9.03 3.60 -0.19
CA ASP A 236 -10.42 4.07 -0.10
C ASP A 236 -11.21 3.85 -1.39
N ALA A 237 -10.60 3.26 -2.43
CA ALA A 237 -11.23 2.93 -3.70
C ALA A 237 -10.69 1.62 -4.30
N VAL A 238 -11.57 0.81 -4.88
CA VAL A 238 -11.22 -0.40 -5.64
C VAL A 238 -11.90 -0.40 -7.01
N PHE A 239 -11.21 -0.90 -8.04
CA PHE A 239 -11.81 -1.15 -9.35
C PHE A 239 -12.14 -2.64 -9.49
N PHE A 240 -13.43 -2.97 -9.57
CA PHE A 240 -13.90 -4.34 -9.71
C PHE A 240 -14.14 -4.67 -11.19
N MET A 241 -13.54 -5.73 -11.71
CA MET A 241 -13.82 -6.17 -13.08
C MET A 241 -15.26 -6.71 -13.16
N ALA A 242 -16.18 -5.91 -13.67
CA ALA A 242 -17.58 -6.28 -13.85
C ALA A 242 -17.79 -7.09 -15.14
N LYS A 243 -17.01 -6.80 -16.20
CA LYS A 243 -16.98 -7.54 -17.47
C LYS A 243 -15.55 -7.87 -17.88
N ASP A 244 -15.30 -9.15 -18.20
CA ASP A 244 -14.00 -9.65 -18.65
C ASP A 244 -13.76 -9.51 -20.17
N PRO A 245 -12.53 -9.76 -20.65
CA PRO A 245 -12.20 -9.81 -22.07
C PRO A 245 -12.84 -10.96 -22.84
N TRP A 246 -13.34 -12.00 -22.17
CA TRP A 246 -13.94 -13.19 -22.80
C TRP A 246 -15.45 -13.07 -23.05
N GLY A 247 -16.04 -11.96 -22.62
CA GLY A 247 -17.45 -11.63 -22.85
C GLY A 247 -18.37 -12.00 -21.69
N TYR A 248 -17.81 -12.40 -20.55
CA TYR A 248 -18.58 -12.71 -19.35
C TYR A 248 -18.61 -11.54 -18.37
N VAL A 249 -19.62 -11.54 -17.51
CA VAL A 249 -19.72 -10.64 -16.37
C VAL A 249 -19.56 -11.37 -15.04
N TYR A 250 -19.30 -10.62 -13.98
CA TYR A 250 -19.18 -11.12 -12.60
C TYR A 250 -20.28 -10.61 -11.67
N TYR A 251 -21.45 -10.38 -12.26
CA TYR A 251 -22.65 -9.95 -11.57
C TYR A 251 -23.87 -10.52 -12.29
N ASN A 252 -25.04 -10.50 -11.66
CA ASN A 252 -26.25 -11.00 -12.31
C ASN A 252 -26.72 -10.01 -13.37
N SER A 253 -26.54 -10.35 -14.64
CA SER A 253 -26.90 -9.51 -15.79
C SER A 253 -27.98 -10.16 -16.64
N SER A 254 -28.86 -9.34 -17.18
CA SER A 254 -29.82 -9.70 -18.23
C SER A 254 -29.22 -9.58 -19.64
N ILE A 255 -28.06 -8.94 -19.78
CA ILE A 255 -27.45 -8.53 -21.06
C ILE A 255 -26.28 -9.45 -21.44
N ALA A 256 -25.47 -9.85 -20.46
CA ALA A 256 -24.26 -10.64 -20.67
C ALA A 256 -24.26 -11.89 -19.77
N PRO A 257 -23.68 -13.00 -20.25
CA PRO A 257 -23.64 -14.22 -19.46
C PRO A 257 -22.72 -14.06 -18.26
N LEU A 258 -23.13 -14.58 -17.10
CA LEU A 258 -22.27 -14.72 -15.93
C LEU A 258 -21.08 -15.63 -16.28
N ASN A 259 -19.90 -15.32 -15.75
CA ASN A 259 -18.73 -16.16 -15.91
C ASN A 259 -19.03 -17.57 -15.35
N PRO A 260 -18.80 -18.64 -16.14
CA PRO A 260 -19.25 -20.00 -15.81
C PRO A 260 -18.57 -20.59 -14.57
N LYS A 261 -17.49 -19.97 -14.08
CA LYS A 261 -16.84 -20.34 -12.82
C LYS A 261 -17.74 -20.08 -11.60
N TYR A 262 -18.73 -19.19 -11.73
CA TYR A 262 -19.56 -18.72 -10.64
C TYR A 262 -21.04 -18.89 -10.95
N SER A 263 -21.85 -18.95 -9.89
CA SER A 263 -23.31 -19.04 -9.98
C SER A 263 -24.00 -18.01 -9.08
N TRP A 264 -23.28 -16.97 -8.67
CA TRP A 264 -23.76 -15.89 -7.80
C TRP A 264 -23.19 -14.55 -8.24
N ASP A 265 -23.72 -13.48 -7.65
CA ASP A 265 -23.36 -12.10 -7.96
C ASP A 265 -22.15 -11.66 -7.13
N LEU A 266 -20.98 -11.57 -7.76
CA LEU A 266 -19.74 -11.22 -7.05
C LEU A 266 -19.66 -9.72 -6.79
N LEU A 267 -20.07 -8.89 -7.76
CA LEU A 267 -20.06 -7.42 -7.63
C LEU A 267 -20.91 -6.98 -6.44
N LYS A 268 -22.12 -7.55 -6.28
CA LYS A 268 -23.00 -7.26 -5.14
C LYS A 268 -22.30 -7.47 -3.81
N ILE A 269 -21.68 -8.63 -3.64
CA ILE A 269 -21.01 -9.02 -2.39
C ILE A 269 -19.85 -8.05 -2.09
N VAL A 270 -19.06 -7.69 -3.11
CA VAL A 270 -17.94 -6.76 -2.95
C VAL A 270 -18.43 -5.38 -2.54
N VAL A 271 -19.47 -4.84 -3.19
CA VAL A 271 -20.08 -3.55 -2.85
C VAL A 271 -20.59 -3.56 -1.40
N GLU A 272 -21.33 -4.60 -1.01
CA GLU A 272 -21.88 -4.73 0.35
C GLU A 272 -20.78 -4.81 1.42
N LYS A 273 -19.70 -5.57 1.18
CA LYS A 273 -18.58 -5.69 2.12
C LYS A 273 -17.73 -4.43 2.17
N ALA A 274 -17.46 -3.79 1.03
CA ALA A 274 -16.64 -2.58 0.95
C ALA A 274 -17.23 -1.40 1.74
N LYS A 275 -18.57 -1.31 1.83
CA LYS A 275 -19.27 -0.33 2.67
C LYS A 275 -18.81 -0.39 4.13
N LYS A 276 -18.54 -1.58 4.69
CA LYS A 276 -18.04 -1.74 6.08
C LYS A 276 -16.68 -1.09 6.31
N TYR A 277 -15.86 -1.01 5.27
CA TYR A 277 -14.51 -0.45 5.31
C TYR A 277 -14.46 1.01 4.85
N ASN A 278 -15.59 1.60 4.46
CA ASN A 278 -15.65 2.91 3.81
C ASN A 278 -14.69 2.96 2.60
N ILE A 279 -14.79 1.95 1.74
CA ILE A 279 -14.07 1.81 0.47
C ILE A 279 -15.10 1.94 -0.65
N SER A 280 -14.86 2.85 -1.60
CA SER A 280 -15.66 2.99 -2.81
C SER A 280 -15.33 1.88 -3.81
N VAL A 281 -16.35 1.36 -4.50
CA VAL A 281 -16.19 0.33 -5.54
C VAL A 281 -16.54 0.95 -6.87
N HIS A 282 -15.62 0.86 -7.83
CA HIS A 282 -15.79 1.38 -9.19
C HIS A 282 -15.80 0.21 -10.15
N ALA A 283 -16.88 0.03 -10.90
CA ALA A 283 -16.96 -1.05 -11.88
C ALA A 283 -16.04 -0.76 -13.07
N TYR A 284 -15.16 -1.70 -13.38
CA TYR A 284 -14.36 -1.73 -14.60
C TYR A 284 -15.01 -2.67 -15.61
N ILE A 285 -15.13 -2.23 -16.86
CA ILE A 285 -15.74 -2.98 -17.95
C ILE A 285 -14.75 -3.04 -19.11
N ASN A 286 -14.38 -4.23 -19.56
CA ASN A 286 -13.63 -4.35 -20.81
C ASN A 286 -14.57 -4.08 -22.00
N VAL A 287 -14.31 -2.99 -22.72
CA VAL A 287 -15.15 -2.52 -23.83
C VAL A 287 -14.63 -2.91 -25.22
N TYR A 288 -13.51 -3.63 -25.33
CA TYR A 288 -12.88 -3.91 -26.62
C TYR A 288 -12.78 -5.40 -26.96
N ALA A 289 -12.84 -6.28 -25.95
CA ALA A 289 -12.66 -7.70 -26.13
C ALA A 289 -13.92 -8.52 -25.82
N GLU A 290 -14.13 -9.51 -26.68
CA GLU A 290 -15.12 -10.59 -26.62
C GLU A 290 -14.45 -11.90 -27.07
N GLY A 291 -13.42 -12.34 -26.35
CA GLY A 291 -12.70 -13.61 -26.54
C GLY A 291 -11.18 -13.48 -26.77
N GLU A 292 -10.68 -12.25 -26.92
CA GLU A 292 -9.27 -11.85 -27.18
C GLU A 292 -8.65 -12.51 -28.43
N SER A 293 -8.22 -13.76 -28.29
CA SER A 293 -7.54 -14.52 -29.36
C SER A 293 -8.51 -14.99 -30.44
N LYS A 294 -9.74 -15.35 -30.06
CA LYS A 294 -10.78 -15.83 -30.96
C LYS A 294 -12.15 -15.33 -30.50
N PRO A 295 -13.12 -15.13 -31.40
CA PRO A 295 -14.46 -14.70 -31.02
C PRO A 295 -15.10 -15.61 -29.96
N SER A 296 -15.61 -14.99 -28.88
CA SER A 296 -16.44 -15.65 -27.88
C SER A 296 -17.71 -16.21 -28.50
N PRO A 297 -18.44 -17.14 -27.85
CA PRO A 297 -19.73 -17.62 -28.36
C PRO A 297 -20.74 -16.50 -28.65
N TYR A 298 -20.60 -15.35 -27.98
CA TYR A 298 -21.40 -14.17 -28.25
C TYR A 298 -20.93 -13.47 -29.53
N LEU A 299 -19.63 -13.15 -29.66
CA LEU A 299 -19.10 -12.48 -30.85
C LEU A 299 -19.21 -13.35 -32.11
N GLN A 300 -19.21 -14.67 -31.99
CA GLN A 300 -19.48 -15.60 -33.11
C GLN A 300 -20.87 -15.41 -33.73
N LYS A 301 -21.84 -14.90 -32.98
CA LYS A 301 -23.18 -14.56 -33.49
C LYS A 301 -23.23 -13.18 -34.17
N HIS A 302 -22.16 -12.41 -34.04
CA HIS A 302 -22.05 -11.01 -34.46
C HIS A 302 -20.67 -10.73 -35.10
N LEU A 303 -20.21 -11.62 -35.99
CA LEU A 303 -18.88 -11.53 -36.60
C LEU A 303 -18.70 -10.26 -37.45
N GLU A 304 -19.78 -9.59 -37.84
CA GLU A 304 -19.77 -8.27 -38.45
C GLU A 304 -19.21 -7.18 -37.54
N TRP A 305 -19.18 -7.40 -36.21
CA TRP A 305 -18.54 -6.49 -35.27
C TRP A 305 -17.08 -6.83 -35.00
N ALA A 306 -16.60 -8.01 -35.40
CA ALA A 306 -15.25 -8.45 -35.07
C ALA A 306 -14.20 -7.71 -35.91
N LEU A 307 -13.13 -7.25 -35.25
CA LEU A 307 -11.89 -6.90 -35.93
C LEU A 307 -11.32 -8.13 -36.64
N ARG A 308 -10.46 -7.90 -37.63
CA ARG A 308 -9.85 -8.94 -38.45
C ARG A 308 -8.33 -8.90 -38.35
N ASP A 309 -7.71 -10.07 -38.41
CA ASP A 309 -6.24 -10.21 -38.54
C ASP A 309 -5.76 -9.86 -39.97
N GLU A 310 -4.46 -9.98 -40.21
CA GLU A 310 -3.84 -9.68 -41.51
C GLU A 310 -4.36 -10.59 -42.63
N GLU A 311 -4.80 -11.80 -42.28
CA GLU A 311 -5.40 -12.78 -43.18
C GLU A 311 -6.92 -12.58 -43.37
N GLY A 312 -7.53 -11.61 -42.69
CA GLY A 312 -8.95 -11.30 -42.78
C GLY A 312 -9.87 -12.16 -41.90
N ASN A 313 -9.32 -13.01 -41.03
CA ASN A 313 -10.11 -13.83 -40.10
C ASN A 313 -10.58 -12.98 -38.91
N PRO A 314 -11.81 -13.19 -38.42
CA PRO A 314 -12.30 -12.48 -37.25
C PRO A 314 -11.53 -12.89 -35.99
N ILE A 315 -11.11 -11.90 -35.20
CA ILE A 315 -10.46 -12.10 -33.89
C ILE A 315 -11.41 -11.76 -32.74
N GLY A 316 -11.01 -12.05 -31.50
CA GLY A 316 -11.83 -11.80 -30.30
C GLY A 316 -11.93 -10.34 -29.86
N TRP A 317 -11.58 -9.39 -30.74
CA TRP A 317 -11.65 -7.95 -30.50
C TRP A 317 -12.75 -7.36 -31.37
N VAL A 318 -13.43 -6.35 -30.84
CA VAL A 318 -14.60 -5.73 -31.47
C VAL A 318 -14.22 -4.39 -32.08
N ASP A 319 -14.76 -4.09 -33.26
CA ASP A 319 -14.63 -2.78 -33.90
C ASP A 319 -15.33 -1.71 -33.03
N PRO A 320 -14.57 -0.75 -32.48
CA PRO A 320 -15.14 0.31 -31.66
C PRO A 320 -16.01 1.28 -32.46
N SER A 321 -16.14 1.14 -33.78
CA SER A 321 -17.09 1.88 -34.61
C SER A 321 -18.51 1.30 -34.57
N SER A 322 -18.67 0.02 -34.21
CA SER A 322 -19.96 -0.69 -34.22
C SER A 322 -20.99 -0.04 -33.28
N GLY A 323 -22.04 0.55 -33.86
CA GLY A 323 -23.12 1.21 -33.11
C GLY A 323 -23.90 0.25 -32.22
N GLN A 324 -24.18 -0.96 -32.71
CA GLN A 324 -24.90 -1.99 -31.95
C GLN A 324 -24.09 -2.49 -30.75
N TYR A 325 -22.77 -2.64 -30.91
CA TYR A 325 -21.91 -3.04 -29.79
C TYR A 325 -21.78 -1.94 -28.75
N LYS A 326 -21.66 -0.66 -29.18
CA LYS A 326 -21.70 0.49 -28.26
C LYS A 326 -22.98 0.50 -27.42
N GLU A 327 -24.13 0.27 -28.06
CA GLU A 327 -25.41 0.22 -27.36
C GLU A 327 -25.44 -0.90 -26.31
N ARG A 328 -24.89 -2.08 -26.63
CA ARG A 328 -24.75 -3.17 -25.64
C ARG A 328 -23.89 -2.76 -24.44
N ILE A 329 -22.74 -2.15 -24.68
CA ILE A 329 -21.85 -1.71 -23.60
C ILE A 329 -22.52 -0.64 -22.74
N LEU A 330 -23.25 0.30 -23.35
CA LEU A 330 -24.02 1.30 -22.62
C LEU A 330 -25.09 0.66 -21.73
N LYS A 331 -25.84 -0.32 -22.24
CA LYS A 331 -26.83 -1.06 -21.43
C LYS A 331 -26.18 -1.79 -20.25
N ILE A 332 -24.98 -2.37 -20.43
CA ILE A 332 -24.23 -3.01 -19.34
C ILE A 332 -23.85 -1.96 -18.27
N ILE A 333 -23.40 -0.78 -18.69
CA ILE A 333 -23.08 0.32 -17.78
C ILE A 333 -24.32 0.79 -17.02
N GLU A 334 -25.42 1.01 -17.73
CA GLU A 334 -26.73 1.40 -17.16
C GLU A 334 -27.22 0.36 -16.14
N GLU A 335 -27.20 -0.92 -16.49
CA GLU A 335 -27.61 -2.01 -15.60
C GLU A 335 -26.75 -2.07 -14.32
N ILE A 336 -25.46 -1.77 -14.41
CA ILE A 336 -24.59 -1.71 -13.22
C ILE A 336 -24.97 -0.50 -12.36
N LEU A 337 -25.16 0.67 -12.96
CA LEU A 337 -25.53 1.88 -12.23
C LEU A 337 -26.90 1.73 -11.54
N GLU A 338 -27.88 1.14 -12.20
CA GLU A 338 -29.22 0.94 -11.63
C GLU A 338 -29.24 -0.04 -10.46
N ASN A 339 -28.36 -1.05 -10.47
CA ASN A 339 -28.39 -2.15 -9.49
C ASN A 339 -27.43 -1.98 -8.31
N TYR A 340 -26.38 -1.17 -8.44
CA TYR A 340 -25.27 -1.15 -7.47
C TYR A 340 -24.82 0.24 -6.98
N ASP A 341 -25.42 1.35 -7.45
CA ASP A 341 -25.14 2.72 -6.97
C ASP A 341 -25.57 2.93 -5.49
#